data_AF-A0A519ZAF7-F1
#
_entry.id   AF-A0A519ZAF7-F1
#
_cell.length_a   1.000
_cell.length_b   1.000
_cell.length_c   1.000
_cell.angle_alpha   90.00
_cell.angle_beta   90.00
_cell.angle_gamma   90.00
#
_symmetry.space_group_name_H-M   'P 1'
#
loop_
_entity.id
_entity.type
_entity.pdbx_description
1 polymer ?
#
loop_
_entity_poly.entity_id
_entity_poly.type
_entity_poly.pdbx_seq_one_letter_code
_entity_poly.pdbx_strand_id
1 'polypeptide(L)'
;MKTTAMYSPYGWKAKIGLIVPSTNTVNEPEFWRLAPKGVTIHSGRALLLGKATEESYFKMAEAVNGAAEELATAEVDIVAYGCTSGSIIVPLPELIKNMA
;
A
#
# COMPACT_ATOMS: atom_id res chain seq x y z
N MET A 1 -8.32 1.80 -20.88
CA MET A 1 -7.04 1.41 -21.52
C MET A 1 -5.95 2.08 -20.70
N LYS A 2 -5.05 1.33 -20.04
CA LYS A 2 -4.02 1.93 -19.17
C LYS A 2 -3.14 2.85 -20.01
N THR A 3 -2.92 4.06 -19.54
CA THR A 3 -2.17 5.08 -20.29
C THR A 3 -0.73 4.63 -20.53
N THR A 4 -0.24 3.72 -19.69
CA THR A 4 1.12 3.15 -19.69
C THR A 4 1.25 1.76 -20.38
N ALA A 5 0.19 1.20 -20.97
CA ALA A 5 0.19 -0.21 -21.43
C ALA A 5 1.01 -0.50 -22.71
N MET A 6 1.35 0.51 -23.52
CA MET A 6 1.91 0.27 -24.87
C MET A 6 3.39 -0.15 -24.85
N TYR A 7 4.12 0.13 -23.76
CA TYR A 7 5.47 -0.39 -23.48
C TYR A 7 5.82 -0.11 -22.03
N SER A 8 5.97 -1.15 -21.21
CA SER A 8 6.30 -1.03 -19.78
C SER A 8 7.67 -1.66 -19.52
N PRO A 9 8.78 -0.89 -19.57
CA PRO A 9 10.12 -1.44 -19.37
C PRO A 9 10.30 -2.05 -17.97
N TYR A 10 9.56 -1.55 -16.97
CA TYR A 10 9.48 -2.07 -15.62
C TYR A 10 8.02 -2.29 -15.22
N GLY A 11 7.71 -3.41 -14.57
CA GLY A 11 6.34 -3.71 -14.14
C GLY A 11 5.46 -4.36 -15.20
N TRP A 12 6.05 -4.84 -16.32
CA TRP A 12 5.32 -5.53 -17.39
C TRP A 12 4.54 -6.77 -16.94
N LYS A 13 4.92 -7.37 -15.79
CA LYS A 13 4.19 -8.50 -15.19
C LYS A 13 3.15 -8.03 -14.18
N ALA A 14 3.54 -7.10 -13.29
CA ALA A 14 2.64 -6.45 -12.33
C ALA A 14 3.30 -5.22 -11.66
N LYS A 15 2.48 -4.27 -11.24
CA LYS A 15 2.80 -3.16 -10.34
C LYS A 15 2.02 -3.35 -9.03
N ILE A 16 2.71 -3.58 -7.93
CA ILE A 16 2.11 -3.74 -6.60
C ILE A 16 2.21 -2.40 -5.88
N GLY A 17 1.07 -1.79 -5.55
CA GLY A 17 0.98 -0.74 -4.57
C GLY A 17 1.13 -1.32 -3.16
N LEU A 18 2.04 -0.83 -2.34
CA LEU A 18 2.29 -1.33 -1.00
C LEU A 18 2.07 -0.21 0.02
N ILE A 19 0.99 -0.28 0.80
CA ILE A 19 0.72 0.70 1.86
C ILE A 19 1.29 0.17 3.18
N VAL A 20 2.17 0.94 3.81
CA VAL A 20 2.82 0.57 5.08
C VAL A 20 2.62 1.64 6.14
N PRO A 21 2.65 1.30 7.44
CA PRO A 21 2.75 2.31 8.48
C PRO A 21 3.99 3.19 8.25
N SER A 22 3.88 4.49 8.53
CA SER A 22 4.97 5.44 8.31
C SER A 22 6.26 5.11 9.07
N THR A 23 6.16 4.31 10.14
CA THR A 23 7.29 3.82 10.96
C THR A 23 7.90 2.52 10.46
N ASN A 24 7.27 1.83 9.50
CA ASN A 24 7.78 0.57 8.97
C ASN A 24 9.02 0.81 8.11
N THR A 25 10.04 -0.03 8.29
CA THR A 25 11.31 -0.01 7.56
C THR A 25 11.67 -1.37 6.93
N VAL A 26 10.80 -2.37 7.06
CA VAL A 26 11.08 -3.77 6.70
C VAL A 26 10.32 -4.20 5.45
N ASN A 27 9.06 -3.80 5.32
CA ASN A 27 8.22 -4.26 4.22
C ASN A 27 8.79 -3.82 2.87
N GLU A 28 9.16 -2.55 2.70
CA GLU A 28 9.73 -2.07 1.43
C GLU A 28 10.95 -2.89 0.98
N PRO A 29 12.04 -3.03 1.78
CA PRO A 29 13.19 -3.81 1.33
C PRO A 29 12.89 -5.28 1.10
N GLU A 30 12.03 -5.92 1.91
CA GLU A 30 11.65 -7.33 1.71
C GLU A 30 10.82 -7.52 0.43
N PHE A 31 9.82 -6.67 0.19
CA PHE A 31 9.00 -6.74 -1.03
C PHE A 31 9.86 -6.52 -2.28
N TRP A 32 10.76 -5.55 -2.25
CA TRP A 32 11.70 -5.33 -3.37
C TRP A 32 12.63 -6.52 -3.58
N ARG A 33 13.15 -7.12 -2.51
CA ARG A 33 14.06 -8.27 -2.60
C ARG A 33 13.38 -9.54 -3.11
N LEU A 34 12.12 -9.74 -2.74
CA LEU A 34 11.35 -10.94 -3.09
C LEU A 34 10.55 -10.79 -4.39
N ALA A 35 10.43 -9.59 -4.95
CA ALA A 35 9.69 -9.33 -6.18
C ALA A 35 10.22 -10.19 -7.34
N PRO A 36 9.37 -11.00 -8.01
CA PRO A 36 9.78 -11.73 -9.20
C PRO A 36 10.14 -10.79 -10.35
N LYS A 37 10.94 -11.28 -11.31
CA LYS A 37 11.27 -10.51 -12.52
C LYS A 37 9.99 -10.01 -13.21
N GLY A 38 9.98 -8.71 -13.52
CA GLY A 38 8.86 -8.03 -14.17
C GLY A 38 7.81 -7.48 -13.22
N VAL A 39 7.91 -7.75 -11.91
CA VAL A 39 7.08 -7.13 -10.87
C VAL A 39 7.79 -5.92 -10.29
N THR A 40 7.06 -4.84 -10.04
CA THR A 40 7.58 -3.63 -9.37
C THR A 40 6.74 -3.29 -8.16
N ILE A 41 7.35 -2.67 -7.16
CA ILE A 41 6.70 -2.27 -5.90
C ILE A 41 6.65 -0.74 -5.84
N HIS A 42 5.50 -0.18 -5.50
CA HIS A 42 5.28 1.26 -5.39
C HIS A 42 4.67 1.52 -4.03
N SER A 43 5.37 2.23 -3.15
CA SER A 43 4.98 2.29 -1.74
C SER A 43 4.27 3.59 -1.37
N GLY A 44 3.17 3.47 -0.65
CA GLY A 44 2.50 4.58 0.04
C GLY A 44 2.66 4.43 1.55
N ARG A 45 2.67 5.54 2.29
CA ARG A 45 2.83 5.52 3.75
C ARG A 45 1.59 6.05 4.44
N ALA A 46 1.02 5.24 5.31
CA ALA A 46 -0.06 5.66 6.21
C ALA A 46 0.55 6.18 7.51
N LEU A 47 0.31 7.46 7.82
CA LEU A 47 0.87 8.10 9.01
C LEU A 47 0.38 7.41 10.29
N LEU A 48 1.32 6.90 11.08
CA LEU A 48 1.08 6.37 12.41
C LEU A 48 1.86 7.19 13.44
N LEU A 49 1.14 7.94 14.27
CA LEU A 49 1.72 8.78 15.31
C LEU A 49 1.58 8.12 16.69
N GLY A 50 2.61 8.29 17.53
CA GLY A 50 2.56 7.89 18.93
C GLY A 50 2.59 6.38 19.15
N LYS A 51 1.96 5.93 20.23
CA LYS A 51 1.91 4.51 20.61
C LYS A 51 0.84 3.78 19.81
N ALA A 52 1.09 2.51 19.50
CA ALA A 52 0.13 1.58 18.95
C ALA A 52 -1.06 1.38 19.90
N THR A 53 -2.12 2.13 19.64
CA THR A 53 -3.40 2.12 20.36
C THR A 53 -4.52 1.98 19.34
N GLU A 54 -5.67 1.49 19.76
CA GLU A 54 -6.85 1.39 18.89
C GLU A 54 -7.16 2.71 18.15
N GLU A 55 -7.21 3.83 18.89
CA GLU A 55 -7.41 5.16 18.33
C GLU A 55 -6.36 5.52 17.26
N SER A 56 -5.08 5.19 17.50
CA SER A 56 -4.02 5.46 16.52
C SER A 56 -4.19 4.65 15.23
N TYR A 57 -4.75 3.43 15.31
CA TYR A 57 -5.01 2.60 14.15
C TYR A 57 -6.19 3.09 13.33
N PHE A 58 -7.27 3.56 13.96
CA PHE A 58 -8.37 4.21 13.25
C PHE A 58 -7.90 5.49 12.54
N LYS A 59 -7.09 6.33 13.20
CA LYS A 59 -6.48 7.50 12.54
C LYS A 59 -5.56 7.10 11.38
N MET A 60 -4.79 6.03 11.54
CA MET A 60 -3.94 5.52 10.47
C MET A 60 -4.78 4.97 9.30
N ALA A 61 -5.95 4.36 9.55
CA ALA A 61 -6.85 3.90 8.49
C ALA A 61 -7.33 5.06 7.59
N GLU A 62 -7.58 6.25 8.16
CA GLU A 62 -7.85 7.44 7.33
C GLU A 62 -6.64 7.81 6.45
N ALA A 63 -5.42 7.67 6.95
CA ALA A 63 -4.21 7.89 6.15
C ALA A 63 -3.98 6.80 5.08
N VAL A 64 -4.52 5.58 5.25
CA VAL A 64 -4.51 4.52 4.22
C VAL A 64 -5.30 4.97 3.00
N ASN A 65 -6.43 5.65 3.20
CA ASN A 65 -7.28 6.14 2.11
C ASN A 65 -6.51 7.10 1.18
N GLY A 66 -5.78 8.06 1.74
CA GLY A 66 -4.95 8.98 0.94
C GLY A 66 -3.83 8.27 0.19
N ALA A 67 -3.12 7.35 0.84
CA ALA A 67 -2.09 6.55 0.19
C ALA A 67 -2.65 5.66 -0.95
N ALA A 68 -3.87 5.15 -0.80
CA ALA A 68 -4.54 4.37 -1.83
C ALA A 68 -4.90 5.22 -3.05
N GLU A 69 -5.42 6.44 -2.84
CA GLU A 69 -5.70 7.40 -3.91
C GLU A 69 -4.42 7.76 -4.70
N GLU A 70 -3.32 8.04 -4.01
CA GLU A 70 -2.03 8.31 -4.65
C GLU A 70 -1.55 7.12 -5.50
N LEU A 71 -1.61 5.91 -4.96
CA LEU A 71 -1.21 4.69 -5.68
C LEU A 71 -2.12 4.40 -6.87
N ALA A 72 -3.42 4.71 -6.78
CA ALA A 72 -4.35 4.57 -7.89
C ALA A 72 -3.93 5.45 -9.09
N THR A 73 -3.42 6.66 -8.85
CA THR A 73 -2.90 7.52 -9.92
C THR A 73 -1.65 6.96 -10.61
N ALA A 74 -0.88 6.11 -9.92
CA ALA A 74 0.26 5.39 -10.49
C ALA A 74 -0.17 4.17 -11.35
N GLU A 75 -1.48 3.95 -11.50
CA GLU A 75 -2.09 2.83 -12.21
C GLU A 75 -1.53 1.47 -11.75
N VAL A 76 -1.33 1.28 -10.43
CA VAL A 76 -0.91 -0.03 -9.89
C VAL A 76 -1.96 -1.10 -10.18
N ASP A 77 -1.53 -2.35 -10.29
CA ASP A 77 -2.42 -3.47 -10.62
C ASP A 77 -3.16 -4.02 -9.40
N ILE A 78 -2.50 -3.99 -8.23
CA ILE A 78 -3.05 -4.41 -6.94
C ILE A 78 -2.52 -3.49 -5.84
N VAL A 79 -3.29 -3.38 -4.75
CA VAL A 79 -2.82 -2.72 -3.52
C VAL A 79 -2.73 -3.75 -2.39
N ALA A 80 -1.58 -3.80 -1.74
CA ALA A 80 -1.29 -4.63 -0.58
C ALA A 80 -1.15 -3.76 0.67
N TYR A 81 -1.90 -4.09 1.72
CA TYR A 81 -1.81 -3.43 3.01
C TYR A 81 -0.84 -4.18 3.94
N GLY A 82 0.25 -3.54 4.32
CA GLY A 82 1.38 -4.13 5.04
C GLY A 82 1.35 -3.93 6.56
N CYS A 83 0.20 -4.05 7.23
CA CYS A 83 0.12 -3.94 8.69
C CYS A 83 -0.80 -4.99 9.32
N THR A 84 -0.21 -6.01 9.95
CA THR A 84 -0.95 -7.07 10.63
C THR A 84 -1.83 -6.52 11.77
N SER A 85 -1.27 -5.69 12.65
CA SER A 85 -2.03 -5.13 13.79
C SER A 85 -3.19 -4.25 13.33
N GLY A 86 -2.97 -3.41 12.31
CA GLY A 86 -4.02 -2.57 11.73
C GLY A 86 -5.17 -3.40 11.15
N SER A 87 -4.87 -4.50 10.47
CA SER A 87 -5.90 -5.41 9.91
C SER A 87 -6.69 -6.21 10.95
N ILE A 88 -6.20 -6.30 12.19
CA ILE A 88 -6.90 -6.98 13.28
C ILE A 88 -7.81 -5.98 14.02
N ILE A 89 -7.35 -4.74 14.17
CA ILE A 89 -8.01 -3.72 14.99
C ILE A 89 -9.10 -2.99 14.20
N VAL A 90 -8.82 -2.66 12.94
CA VAL A 90 -9.73 -1.87 12.10
C VAL A 90 -10.61 -2.83 11.27
N PRO A 91 -11.95 -2.67 11.28
CA PRO A 91 -12.83 -3.44 10.43
C PRO A 91 -12.48 -3.30 8.94
N LEU A 92 -12.53 -4.42 8.21
CA LEU A 92 -12.15 -4.45 6.79
C LEU A 92 -12.83 -3.36 5.94
N PRO A 93 -14.16 -3.12 6.03
CA PRO A 93 -14.82 -2.10 5.21
C PRO A 93 -14.30 -0.68 5.42
N GLU A 94 -13.82 -0.36 6.64
CA GLU A 94 -13.25 0.94 6.95
C GLU A 94 -11.82 1.05 6.41
N LEU A 95 -11.06 -0.03 6.50
CA LEU A 95 -9.67 -0.08 6.05
C LEU A 95 -9.52 0.02 4.53
N ILE A 96 -10.48 -0.53 3.77
CA ILE A 96 -10.38 -0.64 2.30
C ILE A 96 -11.24 0.37 1.54
N LYS A 97 -11.82 1.36 2.23
CA LYS A 97 -12.83 2.28 1.68
C LYS A 97 -12.43 2.88 0.32
N ASN A 98 -11.17 3.26 0.15
CA ASN A 98 -10.64 3.85 -1.08
C ASN A 98 -9.60 2.95 -1.79
N MET A 99 -9.55 1.65 -1.49
CA MET A 99 -8.59 0.70 -2.09
C MET A 99 -9.17 -0.05 -3.30
N ALA A 100 -10.37 0.31 -3.76
CA ALA A 100 -11.11 -0.34 -4.85
C ALA A 100 -10.94 0.38 -6.19
#